data_AF-A0A1H9UFB2-F1
#
_entry.id   AF-A0A1H9UFB2-F1
#
_cell.length_a   1.000
_cell.length_b   1.000
_cell.length_c   1.000
_cell.angle_alpha   90.00
_cell.angle_beta   90.00
_cell.angle_gamma   90.00
#
_symmetry.space_group_name_H-M   'P 1'
#
loop_
_entity.id
_entity.type
_entity.pdbx_description
1 polymer ?
#
loop_
_entity_poly.entity_id
_entity_poly.type
_entity_poly.pdbx_seq_one_letter_code
_entity_poly.pdbx_strand_id
1 'polypeptide(L)' 'MPTLQVILRILVAIVLLTVAVGFIDRPSNLYVAAGLTLVVVAVWILIKPVKHLFRNILK' A
#
# COMPACT_ATOMS: atom_id res chain seq x y z
N MET A 1 3.99 20.89 3.89
CA MET A 1 3.69 20.53 2.48
C MET A 1 2.92 19.21 2.43
N PRO A 2 1.58 19.23 2.32
CA PRO A 2 0.76 18.01 2.31
C PRO A 2 1.05 17.10 1.11
N THR A 3 1.46 17.66 -0.03
CA THR A 3 1.79 16.93 -1.27
C THR A 3 2.97 15.98 -1.09
N LEU A 4 4.04 16.42 -0.39
CA LEU A 4 5.23 15.60 -0.16
C LEU A 4 4.91 14.36 0.69
N GLN A 5 4.04 14.51 1.70
CA GLN A 5 3.58 13.40 2.54
C GLN A 5 2.72 12.39 1.77
N VAL A 6 1.92 12.85 0.81
CA VAL A 6 1.13 11.98 -0.06
C VAL A 6 2.04 11.17 -0.98
N ILE A 7 3.01 11.82 -1.62
CA ILE A 7 3.98 11.15 -2.50
C ILE A 7 4.76 10.09 -1.71
N LEU A 8 5.25 10.43 -0.52
CA LEU A 8 5.98 9.49 0.34
C LEU A 8 5.13 8.27 0.71
N ARG A 9 3.84 8.46 1.05
CA ARG A 9 2.93 7.34 1.35
C ARG A 9 2.67 6.43 0.16
N ILE A 10 2.53 6.99 -1.04
CA ILE A 10 2.38 6.22 -2.27
C ILE A 10 3.64 5.39 -2.51
N LEU A 11 4.83 5.99 -2.35
CA LEU A 11 6.12 5.31 -2.49
C LEU A 11 6.25 4.14 -1.51
N VAL A 12 5.92 4.36 -0.24
CA VAL A 12 5.92 3.30 0.79
C VAL A 12 4.95 2.18 0.45
N ALA A 13 3.74 2.51 -0.04
CA ALA A 13 2.76 1.49 -0.42
C ALA A 13 3.22 0.64 -1.61
N ILE A 14 3.88 1.23 -2.60
CA ILE A 14 4.45 0.50 -3.74
C ILE A 14 5.51 -0.50 -3.25
N VAL A 15 6.44 -0.06 -2.40
CA VAL A 15 7.50 -0.93 -1.85
C VAL A 15 6.89 -2.10 -1.07
N LEU A 16 5.88 -1.84 -0.23
CA LEU A 16 5.20 -2.88 0.53
C LEU A 16 4.53 -3.91 -0.38
N LEU A 17 3.89 -3.49 -1.47
CA LEU A 17 3.27 -4.40 -2.44
C LEU A 17 4.32 -5.23 -3.18
N THR A 18 5.44 -4.62 -3.61
CA THR A 18 6.55 -5.36 -4.25
C THR A 18 7.10 -6.45 -3.33
N VAL A 19 7.32 -6.13 -2.06
CA VAL A 19 7.80 -7.10 -1.06
C VAL A 19 6.74 -8.19 -0.80
N ALA A 20 5.47 -7.81 -0.73
CA ALA A 20 4.37 -8.74 -0.52
C ALA A 20 4.27 -9.79 -1.63
N VAL A 21 4.40 -9.37 -2.90
CA VAL A 21 4.41 -10.29 -4.06
C VAL A 21 5.56 -11.29 -3.93
N GLY A 22 6.76 -10.84 -3.57
CA GLY A 22 7.91 -11.72 -3.35
C GLY A 22 7.74 -12.72 -2.19
N PHE A 23 6.82 -12.46 -1.25
CA PHE A 23 6.47 -13.40 -0.20
C PHE A 23 5.35 -14.37 -0.60
N ILE A 24 4.39 -13.92 -1.41
CA ILE A 24 3.29 -14.76 -1.92
C ILE A 24 3.83 -15.83 -2.88
N ASP A 25 4.88 -15.53 -3.63
CA ASP A 25 5.49 -16.46 -4.59
C ASP A 25 6.28 -17.60 -3.92
N ARG A 26 6.36 -17.62 -2.58
CA ARG A 26 7.06 -18.67 -1.83
C ARG A 26 6.09 -19.80 -1.43
N PRO A 27 6.53 -21.07 -1.47
CA PRO A 27 5.66 -22.23 -1.22
C PRO A 27 5.23 -22.43 0.25
N SER A 28 5.69 -21.58 1.19
CA SER A 28 5.33 -21.72 2.60
C SER A 28 4.14 -20.82 2.95
N ASN A 29 3.14 -21.43 3.59
CA ASN A 29 1.94 -20.75 4.07
C ASN A 29 2.23 -19.56 4.99
N LEU A 30 3.35 -19.58 5.73
CA LEU A 30 3.76 -18.45 6.58
C LEU A 30 4.18 -17.23 5.75
N TYR A 31 4.90 -17.44 4.65
CA TYR A 31 5.29 -16.33 3.76
C TYR A 31 4.08 -15.77 3.02
N VAL A 32 3.15 -16.63 2.57
CA VAL A 32 1.90 -16.18 1.95
C VAL A 32 1.07 -15.34 2.91
N ALA A 33 0.93 -15.77 4.18
CA ALA A 33 0.21 -15.01 5.21
C ALA A 33 0.89 -13.66 5.51
N ALA A 34 2.22 -13.62 5.59
CA ALA A 34 2.97 -12.38 5.75
C ALA A 34 2.80 -11.44 4.54
N GLY A 35 2.83 -11.99 3.32
CA GLY A 35 2.57 -11.25 2.08
C GLY A 35 1.17 -10.64 2.06
N LEU A 36 0.14 -11.41 2.36
CA LEU A 36 -1.24 -10.91 2.46
C LEU A 36 -1.38 -9.80 3.51
N THR A 37 -0.71 -9.94 4.65
CA THR A 37 -0.71 -8.91 5.70
C THR A 37 -0.09 -7.60 5.18
N LEU A 38 1.01 -7.69 4.45
CA LEU A 38 1.67 -6.52 3.84
C LEU A 38 0.78 -5.85 2.78
N VAL A 39 0.03 -6.62 1.99
CA VAL A 39 -0.97 -6.07 1.04
C VAL A 39 -2.02 -5.26 1.79
N VAL A 40 -2.58 -5.78 2.89
CA VAL A 40 -3.59 -5.07 3.68
C VAL A 40 -3.05 -3.75 4.24
N VAL A 41 -1.81 -3.76 4.76
CA VAL A 41 -1.16 -2.55 5.27
C VAL A 41 -0.94 -1.52 4.15
N ALA A 42 -0.47 -1.95 2.98
CA ALA A 42 -0.26 -1.07 1.83
C ALA A 42 -1.57 -0.40 1.39
N VAL A 43 -2.66 -1.17 1.31
CA VAL A 43 -4.00 -0.66 0.99
C VAL A 43 -4.45 0.36 2.04
N TRP A 44 -4.29 0.06 3.33
CA TRP A 44 -4.67 0.96 4.41
C TRP A 44 -3.96 2.32 4.34
N ILE A 45 -2.66 2.32 4.02
CA ILE A 45 -1.85 3.53 3.85
C ILE A 45 -2.39 4.38 2.68
N LEU A 46 -2.90 3.75 1.63
CA LEU A 46 -3.45 4.42 0.45
C LEU A 46 -4.88 4.95 0.64
N ILE A 47 -5.69 4.43 1.57
CA ILE A 47 -7.09 4.87 1.77
C ILE A 47 -7.20 6.38 2.01
N LYS A 48 -6.36 6.94 2.89
CA LYS A 48 -6.39 8.39 3.22
C LYS A 48 -6.04 9.28 2.02
N PRO A 49 -4.90 9.09 1.32
CA PRO A 49 -4.58 9.91 0.15
C PRO A 49 -5.55 9.70 -1.01
N VAL A 50 -6.04 8.48 -1.24
CA VAL A 50 -7.05 8.20 -2.28
C VAL A 50 -8.35 8.94 -1.97
N LYS A 51 -8.86 8.87 -0.73
CA LYS A 51 -10.06 9.62 -0.30
C LYS A 51 -9.89 11.14 -0.46
N HIS A 52 -8.70 11.66 -0.23
CA HIS A 52 -8.37 13.07 -0.43
C HIS A 52 -8.36 13.45 -1.91
N LEU A 53 -7.76 12.63 -2.78
CA LEU A 53 -7.79 12.80 -4.24
C LEU A 53 -9.23 12.79 -4.78
N PHE A 54 -10.03 11.78 -4.44
CA PHE A 54 -11.42 11.70 -4.87
C PHE A 54 -12.26 12.89 -4.41
N ARG A 55 -12.07 13.36 -3.17
CA ARG A 55 -12.79 14.54 -2.65
C ARG A 55 -12.41 15.83 -3.37
N ASN A 56 -11.19 15.94 -3.89
CA ASN A 56 -10.75 17.09 -4.69
C ASN A 56 -11.17 17.01 -6.15
N ILE A 57 -11.40 15.81 -6.69
CA ILE A 57 -11.88 15.61 -8.08
C ILE A 57 -13.40 15.75 -8.19
N LEU A 58 -14.14 15.42 -7.12
CA LEU A 58 -15.62 15.51 -7.08
C LEU A 58 -16.16 16.91 -6.72
N LYS A 59 -15.29 17.89 -6.44
CA LYS A 59 -15.64 19.30 -6.21
C LYS A 59 -15.31 20.11 -7.46
#